data_AF-A0A6C2YM66-F1
#
_entry.id   AF-A0A6C2YM66-F1
#
_cell.length_a   1.000
_cell.length_b   1.000
_cell.length_c   1.000
_cell.angle_alpha   90.00
_cell.angle_beta   90.00
_cell.angle_gamma   90.00
#
_symmetry.space_group_name_H-M   'P 1'
#
loop_
_entity.id
_entity.type
_entity.pdbx_description
1 polymer ?
#
loop_
_entity_poly.entity_id
_entity_poly.type
_entity_poly.pdbx_seq_one_letter_code
_entity_poly.pdbx_strand_id
1 'polypeptide(L)'
;MSKPAPKRCPKSLSRRGFLLGGMAGLAAGIPLGIAAWESWVQSDGKRLAIGNVGPKPGGPVTAAKSFGGMPGRYPGRVVEVHRPGVVSPKHAIDRAGVRAMLDRGIAGLAGARPGDAPDVWREWFQPDDVIGIKVNPVGVAKRQGTVGAVSNPEVILEVVRNLREAGVPASQIILFDRYANEFVGVYGDLMTCRELDGVRWLASAGGYSDTQLAINGDDVPGSFSPELMRHVVGYDPNSFVHMGFAAPEHSQHDERRYRSHVSVIVSRLINKLITIPVLKDHRSAGVTLSLKNMSHGLNNNVARSHIANIAHGYPDSPGRAVQGPNQCNTFIPMALTQPAIREKAALHILDGLIGVYEGGPGDWNQSWGTWRADRLLFATDPVALDHVGWDLLDRKRVSLGLPRVGEMGKYRFPPQVLAQSVLTGYAGTNALGAIPLLAADPVFRAAAATEAFDRRQPEHVYLAGSIGLGEYDLARIQHHRIQLG
;
A
#
# COMPACT_ATOMS: atom_id res chain seq x y z
N MET A 1 20.64 77.37 8.72
CA MET A 1 20.71 76.82 7.34
C MET A 1 21.02 75.33 7.52
N SER A 2 20.26 74.33 7.10
CA SER A 2 19.33 74.15 5.98
C SER A 2 18.30 73.06 6.35
N LYS A 3 17.05 73.23 5.90
CA LYS A 3 15.94 72.25 6.07
C LYS A 3 16.13 71.06 5.12
N PRO A 4 15.85 69.81 5.52
CA PRO A 4 15.74 68.70 4.58
C PRO A 4 14.34 68.66 3.93
N ALA A 5 14.33 68.37 2.63
CA ALA A 5 13.16 68.31 1.74
C ALA A 5 12.25 67.09 2.01
N PRO A 6 10.94 67.17 1.69
CA PRO A 6 10.00 66.10 1.97
C PRO A 6 10.10 64.93 0.98
N LYS A 7 10.15 63.70 1.50
CA LYS A 7 10.05 62.46 0.72
C LYS A 7 8.62 62.27 0.20
N ARG A 8 8.47 62.10 -1.11
CA ARG A 8 7.20 61.83 -1.80
C ARG A 8 6.66 60.44 -1.46
N CYS A 9 5.39 60.36 -1.10
CA CYS A 9 4.61 59.14 -0.93
C CYS A 9 4.15 58.61 -2.32
N PRO A 10 4.24 57.31 -2.64
CA PRO A 10 3.68 56.77 -3.87
C PRO A 10 2.14 56.71 -3.78
N LYS A 11 1.47 57.22 -4.81
CA LYS A 11 0.00 57.25 -4.93
C LYS A 11 -0.57 55.83 -5.01
N SER A 12 -1.59 55.54 -4.21
CA SER A 12 -2.40 54.32 -4.30
C SER A 12 -3.19 54.27 -5.62
N LEU A 13 -3.10 53.15 -6.34
CA LEU A 13 -3.97 52.87 -7.49
C LEU A 13 -5.42 52.69 -7.03
N SER A 14 -6.34 53.47 -7.58
CA SER A 14 -7.77 53.34 -7.27
C SER A 14 -8.40 52.13 -7.99
N ARG A 15 -9.34 51.46 -7.34
CA ARG A 15 -10.05 50.25 -7.82
C ARG A 15 -10.78 50.42 -9.17
N ARG A 16 -10.90 51.63 -9.72
CA ARG A 16 -11.49 51.89 -11.05
C ARG A 16 -10.50 51.78 -12.22
N GLY A 17 -9.18 51.84 -11.98
CA GLY A 17 -8.18 51.64 -13.03
C GLY A 17 -7.95 50.18 -13.43
N PHE A 18 -8.25 49.24 -12.53
CA PHE A 18 -8.04 47.80 -12.76
C PHE A 18 -9.10 47.17 -13.68
N LEU A 19 -10.33 47.68 -13.64
CA LEU A 19 -11.45 47.11 -14.42
C LEU A 19 -11.50 47.57 -15.89
N LEU A 20 -10.84 48.69 -16.24
CA LEU A 20 -10.75 49.15 -17.63
C LEU A 20 -9.55 48.56 -18.40
N GLY A 21 -8.52 48.06 -17.69
CA GLY A 21 -7.39 47.34 -18.30
C GLY A 21 -7.68 45.86 -18.60
N GLY A 22 -8.74 45.29 -18.01
CA GLY A 22 -9.06 43.86 -18.09
C GLY A 22 -9.73 43.40 -19.39
N MET A 23 -10.19 44.30 -20.25
CA MET A 23 -10.94 43.94 -21.47
C MET A 23 -10.12 44.03 -22.78
N ALA A 24 -8.91 44.59 -22.76
CA ALA A 24 -8.06 44.70 -23.95
C ALA A 24 -6.94 43.63 -24.04
N GLY A 25 -6.71 42.85 -22.98
CA GLY A 25 -5.64 41.85 -22.92
C GLY A 25 -6.02 40.42 -23.32
N LEU A 26 -7.30 40.12 -23.52
CA LEU A 26 -7.79 38.73 -23.68
C LEU A 26 -7.74 38.18 -25.11
N ALA A 27 -7.44 38.99 -26.13
CA ALA A 27 -7.36 38.51 -27.52
C ALA A 27 -5.93 38.20 -28.01
N ALA A 28 -4.88 38.70 -27.33
CA ALA A 28 -3.48 38.47 -27.74
C ALA A 28 -2.67 37.61 -26.74
N GLY A 29 -3.21 37.34 -25.54
CA GLY A 29 -2.51 36.58 -24.50
C GLY A 29 -2.61 35.06 -24.62
N ILE A 30 -3.57 34.54 -25.40
CA ILE A 30 -3.80 33.09 -25.52
C ILE A 30 -2.72 32.40 -26.37
N PRO A 31 -2.31 32.92 -27.55
CA PRO A 31 -1.26 32.27 -28.34
C PRO A 31 0.12 32.35 -27.66
N LEU A 32 0.43 33.47 -26.99
CA LEU A 32 1.69 33.67 -26.27
C LEU A 32 1.74 32.88 -24.96
N GLY A 33 0.61 32.70 -24.27
CA GLY A 33 0.49 31.84 -23.09
C GLY A 33 0.66 30.36 -23.43
N ILE A 34 0.13 29.91 -24.58
CA ILE A 34 0.32 28.53 -25.07
C ILE A 34 1.76 28.31 -25.52
N ALA A 35 2.36 29.25 -26.26
CA ALA A 35 3.77 29.13 -26.66
C ALA A 35 4.75 29.20 -25.47
N ALA A 36 4.45 30.01 -24.45
CA ALA A 36 5.23 30.05 -23.21
C ALA A 36 5.04 28.79 -22.35
N TRP A 37 3.82 28.24 -22.31
CA TRP A 37 3.52 26.95 -21.67
C TRP A 37 4.21 25.78 -22.39
N GLU A 38 4.16 25.73 -23.73
CA GLU A 38 4.85 24.72 -24.53
C GLU A 38 6.37 24.83 -24.42
N SER A 39 6.92 26.05 -24.37
CA SER A 39 8.35 26.29 -24.17
C SER A 39 8.80 25.99 -22.73
N TRP A 40 7.93 26.20 -21.73
CA TRP A 40 8.18 25.80 -20.34
C TRP A 40 8.12 24.28 -20.16
N VAL A 41 7.11 23.61 -20.72
CA VAL A 41 6.99 22.13 -20.77
C VAL A 41 8.17 21.50 -21.53
N GLN A 42 8.64 22.12 -22.61
CA GLN A 42 9.81 21.64 -23.37
C GLN A 42 11.14 21.94 -22.68
N SER A 43 11.24 22.99 -21.86
CA SER A 43 12.49 23.35 -21.19
C SER A 43 12.72 22.54 -19.90
N ASP A 44 11.66 22.17 -19.16
CA ASP A 44 11.76 21.18 -18.07
C ASP A 44 11.88 19.73 -18.58
N GLY A 45 11.37 19.44 -19.78
CA GLY A 45 11.54 18.14 -20.44
C GLY A 45 12.96 17.85 -20.96
N LYS A 46 13.83 18.86 -21.09
CA LYS A 46 15.18 18.73 -21.70
C LYS A 46 16.35 18.62 -20.71
N ARG A 47 16.09 18.44 -19.41
CA ARG A 47 17.15 18.12 -18.41
C ARG A 47 16.97 16.81 -17.65
N LEU A 48 15.96 16.00 -17.99
CA LEU A 48 15.97 14.58 -17.66
C LEU A 48 16.58 13.80 -18.82
N ALA A 49 17.90 13.94 -18.96
CA ALA A 49 18.66 12.87 -19.58
C ALA A 49 18.43 11.64 -18.70
N ILE A 50 17.61 10.71 -19.19
CA ILE A 50 17.51 9.34 -18.69
C ILE A 50 18.93 8.78 -18.84
N GLY A 51 19.75 8.96 -17.81
CA GLY A 51 21.12 8.50 -17.78
C GLY A 51 21.13 6.99 -17.91
N ASN A 52 21.66 6.50 -19.03
CA ASN A 52 22.01 5.10 -19.31
C ASN A 52 21.29 4.05 -18.46
N VAL A 53 19.99 3.89 -18.71
CA VAL A 53 19.22 2.73 -18.29
C VAL A 53 19.55 1.59 -19.26
N GLY A 54 20.26 0.57 -18.78
CA GLY A 54 20.29 -0.73 -19.47
C GLY A 54 18.96 -1.46 -19.29
N PRO A 55 18.71 -2.55 -20.03
CA PRO A 55 18.40 -2.50 -21.46
C PRO A 55 17.13 -1.66 -21.74
N LYS A 56 17.05 -1.12 -22.97
CA LYS A 56 15.94 -0.29 -23.47
C LYS A 56 14.57 -0.77 -22.98
N PRO A 57 13.65 0.13 -22.57
CA PRO A 57 12.26 -0.25 -22.38
C PRO A 57 11.79 -0.97 -23.64
N GLY A 58 11.22 -2.17 -23.46
CA GLY A 58 10.58 -2.91 -24.54
C GLY A 58 9.63 -1.97 -25.29
N GLY A 59 9.40 -2.27 -26.57
CA GLY A 59 8.54 -1.47 -27.45
C GLY A 59 7.16 -1.14 -26.83
N PRO A 60 6.40 -0.23 -27.45
CA PRO A 60 5.12 0.24 -26.93
C PRO A 60 4.27 -0.91 -26.39
N VAL A 61 3.97 -0.87 -25.08
CA VAL A 61 3.06 -1.83 -24.43
C VAL A 61 1.73 -1.72 -25.17
N THR A 62 1.27 -2.85 -25.74
CA THR A 62 -0.04 -2.92 -26.37
C THR A 62 -1.10 -2.46 -25.37
N ALA A 63 -2.11 -1.72 -25.85
CA ALA A 63 -3.20 -1.25 -25.01
C ALA A 63 -3.76 -2.44 -24.20
N ALA A 64 -3.93 -2.27 -22.89
CA ALA A 64 -4.38 -3.33 -22.01
C ALA A 64 -5.70 -3.92 -22.55
N LYS A 65 -5.72 -5.22 -22.86
CA LYS A 65 -6.98 -5.95 -23.01
C LYS A 65 -7.65 -5.90 -21.62
N SER A 66 -8.72 -5.13 -21.49
CA SER A 66 -9.39 -4.89 -20.20
C SER A 66 -9.74 -6.22 -19.53
N PHE A 67 -9.12 -6.48 -18.37
CA PHE A 67 -9.36 -7.67 -17.56
C PHE A 67 -10.54 -7.49 -16.58
N GLY A 68 -11.33 -6.44 -16.76
CA GLY A 68 -12.44 -6.06 -15.87
C GLY A 68 -12.04 -5.12 -14.72
N GLY A 69 -10.77 -4.73 -14.62
CA GLY A 69 -10.27 -3.78 -13.62
C GLY A 69 -10.62 -4.14 -12.18
N MET A 70 -10.74 -3.17 -11.25
CA MET A 70 -11.37 -3.37 -9.94
C MET A 70 -12.89 -3.12 -10.07
N PRO A 71 -13.77 -4.01 -9.56
CA PRO A 71 -13.52 -5.22 -8.74
C PRO A 71 -13.22 -6.52 -9.51
N GLY A 72 -13.05 -6.41 -10.82
CA GLY A 72 -12.59 -7.51 -11.66
C GLY A 72 -13.70 -8.47 -12.01
N ARG A 73 -13.29 -9.64 -12.52
CA ARG A 73 -14.19 -10.62 -13.13
C ARG A 73 -15.17 -11.28 -12.15
N TYR A 74 -14.83 -11.34 -10.86
CA TYR A 74 -15.62 -11.99 -9.82
C TYR A 74 -15.86 -11.06 -8.62
N PRO A 75 -16.65 -9.98 -8.79
CA PRO A 75 -16.97 -9.05 -7.71
C PRO A 75 -17.58 -9.78 -6.51
N GLY A 76 -17.15 -9.42 -5.30
CA GLY A 76 -17.62 -10.03 -4.05
C GLY A 76 -17.20 -11.49 -3.83
N ARG A 77 -16.44 -12.13 -4.72
CA ARG A 77 -16.03 -13.53 -4.55
C ARG A 77 -14.63 -13.63 -3.92
N VAL A 78 -14.54 -14.36 -2.81
CA VAL A 78 -13.27 -14.63 -2.12
C VAL A 78 -13.14 -16.13 -1.88
N VAL A 79 -12.03 -16.71 -2.31
CA VAL A 79 -11.68 -18.10 -2.02
C VAL A 79 -10.57 -18.15 -1.00
N GLU A 80 -10.85 -18.73 0.17
CA GLU A 80 -9.87 -19.02 1.21
C GLU A 80 -9.45 -20.48 1.10
N VAL A 81 -8.16 -20.74 0.90
CA VAL A 81 -7.58 -22.08 0.94
C VAL A 81 -6.76 -22.21 2.21
N HIS A 82 -7.11 -23.14 3.08
CA HIS A 82 -6.42 -23.42 4.33
C HIS A 82 -5.77 -24.80 4.28
N ARG A 83 -4.48 -24.89 4.59
CA ARG A 83 -3.70 -26.14 4.61
C ARG A 83 -2.86 -26.24 5.88
N PRO A 84 -3.38 -26.88 6.95
CA PRO A 84 -2.67 -27.06 8.21
C PRO A 84 -1.28 -27.67 8.00
N GLY A 85 -0.28 -27.07 8.64
CA GLY A 85 1.08 -27.57 8.57
C GLY A 85 1.85 -27.18 7.31
N VAL A 86 1.25 -26.39 6.40
CA VAL A 86 2.00 -25.76 5.30
C VAL A 86 3.12 -24.85 5.83
N VAL A 87 2.91 -24.25 7.02
CA VAL A 87 3.99 -23.64 7.80
C VAL A 87 4.35 -24.54 8.97
N SER A 88 5.60 -25.02 8.98
CA SER A 88 6.14 -25.84 10.07
C SER A 88 6.22 -25.06 11.40
N PRO A 89 6.35 -25.73 12.55
CA PRO A 89 6.57 -25.05 13.84
C PRO A 89 7.84 -24.17 13.88
N LYS A 90 8.81 -24.41 12.99
CA LYS A 90 10.02 -23.58 12.83
C LYS A 90 9.84 -22.46 11.80
N HIS A 91 8.62 -22.23 11.32
CA HIS A 91 8.27 -21.22 10.31
C HIS A 91 8.88 -21.45 8.91
N ALA A 92 9.41 -22.65 8.64
CA ALA A 92 9.70 -23.05 7.27
C ALA A 92 8.40 -23.36 6.51
N ILE A 93 8.32 -22.90 5.27
CA ILE A 93 7.15 -23.00 4.39
C ILE A 93 7.32 -24.18 3.43
N ASP A 94 6.30 -25.03 3.34
CA ASP A 94 6.24 -26.10 2.34
C ASP A 94 5.83 -25.52 0.98
N ARG A 95 6.77 -25.46 0.04
CA ARG A 95 6.51 -24.97 -1.33
C ARG A 95 5.56 -25.85 -2.13
N ALA A 96 5.60 -27.18 -1.95
CA ALA A 96 4.64 -28.07 -2.60
C ALA A 96 3.24 -27.92 -1.99
N GLY A 97 3.21 -27.74 -0.66
CA GLY A 97 2.24 -27.00 0.13
C GLY A 97 1.49 -25.92 -0.64
N VAL A 98 2.22 -24.83 -0.87
CA VAL A 98 1.79 -23.60 -1.53
C VAL A 98 1.32 -23.83 -2.97
N ARG A 99 2.02 -24.68 -3.74
CA ARG A 99 1.60 -25.03 -5.11
C ARG A 99 0.17 -25.56 -5.14
N ALA A 100 -0.13 -26.57 -4.31
CA ALA A 100 -1.47 -27.14 -4.24
C ALA A 100 -2.53 -26.12 -3.80
N MET A 101 -2.15 -25.18 -2.91
CA MET A 101 -3.04 -24.10 -2.49
C MET A 101 -3.34 -23.10 -3.62
N LEU A 102 -2.33 -22.74 -4.41
CA LEU A 102 -2.49 -21.87 -5.59
C LEU A 102 -3.39 -22.51 -6.64
N ASP A 103 -3.16 -23.78 -6.98
CA ASP A 103 -3.98 -24.52 -7.95
C ASP A 103 -5.44 -24.58 -7.49
N ARG A 104 -5.65 -24.87 -6.20
CA ARG A 104 -7.00 -24.96 -5.66
C ARG A 104 -7.70 -23.60 -5.56
N GLY A 105 -6.95 -22.56 -5.21
CA GLY A 105 -7.45 -21.20 -5.04
C GLY A 105 -7.88 -20.58 -6.36
N ILE A 106 -7.02 -20.62 -7.38
CA ILE A 106 -7.32 -20.03 -8.69
C ILE A 106 -8.46 -20.76 -9.40
N ALA A 107 -8.47 -22.10 -9.34
CA ALA A 107 -9.57 -22.89 -9.91
C ALA A 107 -10.88 -22.62 -9.16
N GLY A 108 -10.85 -22.58 -7.83
CA GLY A 108 -12.01 -22.24 -7.02
C GLY A 108 -12.57 -20.86 -7.36
N LEU A 109 -11.70 -19.87 -7.56
CA LEU A 109 -12.10 -18.49 -7.89
C LEU A 109 -12.78 -18.43 -9.27
N ALA A 110 -12.26 -19.18 -10.24
CA ALA A 110 -12.85 -19.32 -11.57
C ALA A 110 -14.08 -20.23 -11.62
N GLY A 111 -14.40 -20.97 -10.55
CA GLY A 111 -15.43 -22.02 -10.57
C GLY A 111 -15.03 -23.27 -11.38
N ALA A 112 -13.73 -23.46 -11.66
CA ALA A 112 -13.17 -24.59 -12.37
C ALA A 112 -12.79 -25.75 -11.41
N ARG A 113 -12.49 -26.93 -11.97
CA ARG A 113 -11.98 -28.05 -11.17
C ARG A 113 -10.49 -27.85 -10.88
N PRO A 114 -9.94 -28.44 -9.79
CA PRO A 114 -8.53 -28.26 -9.43
C PRO A 114 -7.53 -28.58 -10.56
N GLY A 115 -7.80 -29.63 -11.34
CA GLY A 115 -6.94 -30.03 -12.46
C GLY A 115 -6.95 -29.06 -13.64
N ASP A 116 -7.93 -28.16 -13.69
CA ASP A 116 -8.08 -27.17 -14.77
C ASP A 116 -7.36 -25.84 -14.40
N ALA A 117 -6.65 -25.76 -13.26
CA ALA A 117 -5.93 -24.56 -12.84
C ALA A 117 -4.95 -24.02 -13.90
N PRO A 118 -4.15 -24.85 -14.61
CA PRO A 118 -3.29 -24.37 -15.71
C PRO A 118 -4.08 -23.68 -16.84
N ASP A 119 -5.30 -24.15 -17.13
CA ASP A 119 -6.15 -23.55 -18.16
C ASP A 119 -6.67 -22.19 -17.70
N VAL A 120 -7.01 -22.04 -16.42
CA VAL A 120 -7.40 -20.75 -15.83
C VAL A 120 -6.25 -19.74 -15.93
N TRP A 121 -5.02 -20.14 -15.60
CA TRP A 121 -3.84 -19.28 -15.76
C TRP A 121 -3.63 -18.86 -17.23
N ARG A 122 -3.75 -19.81 -18.17
CA ARG A 122 -3.65 -19.53 -19.62
C ARG A 122 -4.77 -18.67 -20.16
N GLU A 123 -5.97 -18.73 -19.59
CA GLU A 123 -7.07 -17.84 -19.96
C GLU A 123 -6.79 -16.41 -19.44
N TRP A 124 -6.26 -16.31 -18.23
CA TRP A 124 -6.13 -15.02 -17.54
C TRP A 124 -4.88 -14.25 -17.94
N PHE A 125 -3.81 -14.95 -18.32
CA PHE A 125 -2.51 -14.38 -18.67
C PHE A 125 -2.04 -14.94 -20.01
N GLN A 126 -1.71 -14.04 -20.92
CA GLN A 126 -1.39 -14.31 -22.31
C GLN A 126 0.09 -14.02 -22.59
N PRO A 127 0.70 -14.64 -23.61
CA PRO A 127 2.11 -14.41 -23.95
C PRO A 127 2.47 -12.95 -24.27
N ASP A 128 1.50 -12.10 -24.64
CA ASP A 128 1.69 -10.66 -24.91
C ASP A 128 1.51 -9.75 -23.67
N ASP A 129 1.17 -10.31 -22.51
CA ASP A 129 1.02 -9.55 -21.27
C ASP A 129 2.37 -9.16 -20.66
N VAL A 130 2.49 -7.91 -20.20
CA VAL A 130 3.58 -7.46 -19.32
C VAL A 130 3.02 -7.35 -17.91
N ILE A 131 3.45 -8.25 -17.03
CA ILE A 131 2.84 -8.49 -15.74
C ILE A 131 3.69 -7.88 -14.63
N GLY A 132 3.09 -7.00 -13.84
CA GLY A 132 3.64 -6.58 -12.56
C GLY A 132 3.15 -7.49 -11.43
N ILE A 133 4.07 -7.94 -10.58
CA ILE A 133 3.76 -8.65 -9.34
C ILE A 133 4.17 -7.75 -8.17
N LYS A 134 3.19 -7.17 -7.48
CA LYS A 134 3.41 -6.31 -6.32
C LYS A 134 3.54 -7.14 -5.04
N VAL A 135 4.75 -7.23 -4.52
CA VAL A 135 5.08 -7.90 -3.25
C VAL A 135 5.12 -6.91 -2.09
N ASN A 136 5.17 -7.40 -0.85
CA ASN A 136 5.24 -6.61 0.38
C ASN A 136 6.47 -7.04 1.22
N PRO A 137 7.59 -6.28 1.20
CA PRO A 137 8.77 -6.56 2.01
C PRO A 137 8.65 -6.06 3.46
N VAL A 138 7.69 -5.19 3.76
CA VAL A 138 7.54 -4.60 5.09
C VAL A 138 7.02 -5.65 6.06
N GLY A 139 7.67 -5.81 7.20
CA GLY A 139 7.36 -6.86 8.18
C GLY A 139 8.36 -8.01 8.21
N VAL A 140 9.50 -7.87 7.53
CA VAL A 140 10.67 -8.74 7.73
C VAL A 140 11.11 -8.74 9.21
N ALA A 141 11.50 -9.91 9.72
CA ALA A 141 12.02 -10.03 11.08
C ALA A 141 13.45 -9.48 11.16
N LYS A 142 13.63 -8.40 11.92
CA LYS A 142 14.92 -7.77 12.24
C LYS A 142 15.27 -7.95 13.72
N ARG A 143 14.26 -8.04 14.58
CA ARG A 143 14.41 -8.26 16.02
C ARG A 143 14.58 -9.75 16.31
N GLN A 144 15.55 -10.10 17.15
CA GLN A 144 15.78 -11.49 17.52
C GLN A 144 14.53 -12.11 18.15
N GLY A 145 14.18 -13.32 17.72
CA GLY A 145 13.03 -14.06 18.23
C GLY A 145 11.67 -13.67 17.64
N THR A 146 11.62 -12.71 16.70
CA THR A 146 10.41 -12.43 15.93
C THR A 146 10.35 -13.29 14.67
N VAL A 147 9.13 -13.45 14.14
CA VAL A 147 8.87 -14.11 12.87
C VAL A 147 8.42 -13.06 11.88
N GLY A 148 8.97 -13.08 10.68
CA GLY A 148 8.62 -12.12 9.63
C GLY A 148 7.30 -12.46 8.96
N ALA A 149 6.63 -11.44 8.43
CA ALA A 149 5.42 -11.57 7.63
C ALA A 149 5.51 -10.66 6.41
N VAL A 150 6.07 -11.22 5.34
CA VAL A 150 6.29 -10.62 4.01
C VAL A 150 5.56 -11.46 2.97
N SER A 151 5.51 -11.03 1.71
CA SER A 151 5.08 -11.93 0.62
C SER A 151 6.09 -13.08 0.54
N ASN A 152 5.66 -14.30 0.80
CA ASN A 152 6.61 -15.40 0.96
C ASN A 152 7.26 -15.79 -0.37
N PRO A 153 8.58 -16.05 -0.40
CA PRO A 153 9.29 -16.50 -1.59
C PRO A 153 8.62 -17.67 -2.31
N GLU A 154 8.08 -18.65 -1.58
CA GLU A 154 7.40 -19.83 -2.13
C GLU A 154 6.15 -19.45 -2.93
N VAL A 155 5.39 -18.45 -2.46
CA VAL A 155 4.21 -17.94 -3.19
C VAL A 155 4.66 -17.23 -4.46
N ILE A 156 5.70 -16.39 -4.37
CA ILE A 156 6.26 -15.67 -5.54
C ILE A 156 6.75 -16.67 -6.60
N LEU A 157 7.54 -17.66 -6.20
CA LEU A 157 8.10 -18.68 -7.09
C LEU A 157 7.03 -19.47 -7.82
N GLU A 158 5.96 -19.86 -7.11
CA GLU A 158 4.88 -20.65 -7.71
C GLU A 158 3.94 -19.79 -8.58
N VAL A 159 3.74 -18.50 -8.27
CA VAL A 159 3.06 -17.57 -9.17
C VAL A 159 3.86 -17.38 -10.46
N VAL A 160 5.18 -17.15 -10.37
CA VAL A 160 6.05 -17.01 -11.55
C VAL A 160 6.07 -18.28 -12.38
N ARG A 161 6.13 -19.46 -11.74
CA ARG A 161 6.04 -20.76 -12.44
C ARG A 161 4.76 -20.84 -13.27
N ASN A 162 3.61 -20.55 -12.66
CA ASN A 162 2.31 -20.62 -13.35
C ASN A 162 2.21 -19.62 -14.51
N LEU A 163 2.75 -18.40 -14.36
CA LEU A 163 2.81 -17.43 -15.46
C LEU A 163 3.67 -17.92 -16.64
N ARG A 164 4.83 -18.54 -16.36
CA ARG A 164 5.69 -19.12 -17.39
C ARG A 164 5.03 -20.30 -18.10
N GLU A 165 4.33 -21.16 -17.35
CA GLU A 165 3.54 -22.26 -17.92
C GLU A 165 2.32 -21.78 -18.72
N ALA A 166 1.81 -20.58 -18.41
CA ALA A 166 0.82 -19.89 -19.23
C ALA A 166 1.40 -19.30 -20.53
N GLY A 167 2.72 -19.35 -20.71
CA GLY A 167 3.42 -18.86 -21.89
C GLY A 167 3.93 -17.43 -21.79
N VAL A 168 3.83 -16.79 -20.61
CA VAL A 168 4.37 -15.43 -20.39
C VAL A 168 5.90 -15.50 -20.34
N PRO A 169 6.62 -14.77 -21.21
CA PRO A 169 8.08 -14.70 -21.16
C PRO A 169 8.58 -14.13 -19.83
N ALA A 170 9.65 -14.68 -19.27
CA ALA A 170 10.21 -14.20 -18.00
C ALA A 170 10.57 -12.70 -18.03
N SER A 171 11.07 -12.21 -19.18
CA SER A 171 11.37 -10.78 -19.40
C SER A 171 10.15 -9.86 -19.33
N GLN A 172 8.94 -10.40 -19.50
CA GLN A 172 7.67 -9.70 -19.36
C GLN A 172 7.10 -9.76 -17.95
N ILE A 173 7.75 -10.44 -17.01
CA ILE A 173 7.36 -10.47 -15.60
C ILE A 173 8.25 -9.48 -14.83
N ILE A 174 7.61 -8.59 -14.08
CA ILE A 174 8.27 -7.59 -13.22
C ILE A 174 7.82 -7.83 -11.78
N LEU A 175 8.74 -8.33 -10.94
CA LEU A 175 8.54 -8.36 -9.49
C LEU A 175 8.89 -6.98 -8.92
N PHE A 176 8.00 -6.36 -8.15
CA PHE A 176 8.29 -5.00 -7.68
C PHE A 176 7.70 -4.69 -6.31
N ASP A 177 8.35 -3.75 -5.65
CA ASP A 177 7.81 -3.00 -4.52
C ASP A 177 8.05 -1.50 -4.77
N ARG A 178 7.66 -0.67 -3.80
CA ARG A 178 7.90 0.75 -3.87
C ARG A 178 9.36 1.11 -3.65
N TYR A 179 10.00 0.53 -2.65
CA TYR A 179 11.34 0.94 -2.21
C TYR A 179 12.39 -0.09 -2.58
N ALA A 180 13.41 0.33 -3.33
CA ALA A 180 14.45 -0.55 -3.82
C ALA A 180 15.25 -1.19 -2.68
N ASN A 181 15.58 -0.41 -1.64
CA ASN A 181 16.33 -0.90 -0.49
C ASN A 181 15.56 -1.96 0.32
N GLU A 182 14.26 -1.77 0.52
CA GLU A 182 13.41 -2.75 1.20
C GLU A 182 13.21 -4.00 0.35
N PHE A 183 13.01 -3.83 -0.96
CA PHE A 183 12.90 -4.95 -1.89
C PHE A 183 14.15 -5.84 -1.86
N VAL A 184 15.34 -5.25 -2.07
CA VAL A 184 16.60 -6.02 -2.10
C VAL A 184 16.91 -6.63 -0.74
N GLY A 185 16.59 -5.94 0.35
CA GLY A 185 16.78 -6.45 1.71
C GLY A 185 15.96 -7.70 2.04
N VAL A 186 14.92 -8.03 1.26
CA VAL A 186 14.07 -9.23 1.47
C VAL A 186 14.17 -10.21 0.31
N TYR A 187 14.22 -9.72 -0.93
CA TYR A 187 14.10 -10.52 -2.15
C TYR A 187 15.37 -10.53 -3.01
N GLY A 188 16.45 -9.85 -2.59
CA GLY A 188 17.70 -9.79 -3.35
C GLY A 188 18.25 -11.17 -3.71
N ASP A 189 18.39 -12.05 -2.72
CA ASP A 189 18.86 -13.43 -2.92
C ASP A 189 17.86 -14.26 -3.74
N LEU A 190 16.56 -14.05 -3.54
CA LEU A 190 15.51 -14.72 -4.31
C LEU A 190 15.64 -14.44 -5.81
N MET A 191 15.98 -13.21 -6.19
CA MET A 191 16.17 -12.82 -7.59
C MET A 191 17.39 -13.49 -8.26
N THR A 192 18.25 -14.17 -7.50
CA THR A 192 19.39 -14.94 -8.02
C THR A 192 19.06 -16.42 -8.26
N CYS A 193 17.88 -16.88 -7.83
CA CYS A 193 17.45 -18.26 -8.02
C CYS A 193 17.07 -18.53 -9.48
N ARG A 194 17.43 -19.73 -9.96
CA ARG A 194 17.21 -20.19 -11.34
C ARG A 194 15.75 -20.09 -11.79
N GLU A 195 14.81 -20.31 -10.87
CA GLU A 195 13.38 -20.22 -11.15
C GLU A 195 12.94 -18.82 -11.61
N LEU A 196 13.67 -17.78 -11.19
CA LEU A 196 13.43 -16.39 -11.55
C LEU A 196 14.37 -15.89 -12.67
N ASP A 197 15.13 -16.78 -13.33
CA ASP A 197 15.98 -16.40 -14.45
C ASP A 197 15.19 -15.64 -15.53
N GLY A 198 15.66 -14.42 -15.83
CA GLY A 198 15.05 -13.52 -16.81
C GLY A 198 13.87 -12.69 -16.27
N VAL A 199 13.39 -12.95 -15.05
CA VAL A 199 12.39 -12.09 -14.38
C VAL A 199 13.06 -10.77 -13.98
N ARG A 200 12.40 -9.66 -14.25
CA ARG A 200 12.90 -8.33 -13.86
C ARG A 200 12.46 -7.99 -12.45
N TRP A 201 13.25 -7.18 -11.76
CA TRP A 201 12.77 -6.46 -10.59
C TRP A 201 13.00 -4.96 -10.72
N LEU A 202 12.03 -4.18 -10.23
CA LEU A 202 12.03 -2.72 -10.27
C LEU A 202 11.48 -2.15 -8.96
N ALA A 203 11.74 -0.87 -8.73
CA ALA A 203 11.16 -0.09 -7.63
C ALA A 203 10.73 1.30 -8.10
N SER A 204 9.88 1.96 -7.33
CA SER A 204 9.40 3.31 -7.64
C SER A 204 10.25 4.41 -6.98
N ALA A 205 10.95 4.08 -5.90
CA ALA A 205 11.86 4.98 -5.18
C ALA A 205 13.04 4.20 -4.59
N GLY A 206 14.14 4.91 -4.28
CA GLY A 206 15.32 4.31 -3.64
C GLY A 206 15.03 3.79 -2.23
N GLY A 207 14.32 4.59 -1.43
CA GLY A 207 13.93 4.26 -0.07
C GLY A 207 12.94 5.26 0.53
N TYR A 208 12.59 5.03 1.79
CA TYR A 208 11.66 5.88 2.52
C TYR A 208 12.25 7.27 2.81
N SER A 209 11.42 8.30 2.64
CA SER A 209 11.61 9.66 3.17
C SER A 209 10.27 10.14 3.74
N ASP A 210 10.26 11.18 4.58
CA ASP A 210 9.00 11.78 5.04
C ASP A 210 8.37 12.70 3.96
N THR A 211 9.19 13.27 3.07
CA THR A 211 8.73 14.19 2.01
C THR A 211 8.01 13.46 0.87
N GLN A 212 8.67 12.50 0.22
CA GLN A 212 8.12 11.65 -0.87
C GLN A 212 7.53 12.40 -2.07
N LEU A 213 8.10 13.54 -2.46
CA LEU A 213 7.62 14.38 -3.57
C LEU A 213 8.44 14.18 -4.86
N ALA A 214 9.59 13.52 -4.78
CA ALA A 214 10.47 13.32 -5.91
C ALA A 214 9.84 12.40 -6.99
N ILE A 215 9.69 12.93 -8.21
CA ILE A 215 9.11 12.19 -9.33
C ILE A 215 10.07 11.13 -9.86
N ASN A 216 11.38 11.37 -9.81
CA ASN A 216 12.40 10.38 -10.17
C ASN A 216 12.57 9.27 -9.11
N GLY A 217 11.85 9.35 -7.97
CA GLY A 217 11.97 8.37 -6.89
C GLY A 217 13.22 8.52 -6.02
N ASP A 218 13.95 9.64 -6.14
CA ASP A 218 15.15 9.94 -5.36
C ASP A 218 14.92 11.20 -4.51
N ASP A 219 14.26 11.03 -3.37
CA ASP A 219 14.00 12.13 -2.43
C ASP A 219 15.25 12.59 -1.67
N VAL A 220 16.28 11.74 -1.57
CA VAL A 220 17.51 12.02 -0.82
C VAL A 220 18.73 11.64 -1.65
N PRO A 221 19.11 12.49 -2.63
CA PRO A 221 20.19 12.18 -3.57
C PRO A 221 21.49 11.77 -2.87
N GLY A 222 22.10 10.69 -3.37
CA GLY A 222 23.34 10.13 -2.83
C GLY A 222 23.15 9.15 -1.65
N SER A 223 21.92 8.89 -1.20
CA SER A 223 21.66 7.93 -0.11
C SER A 223 21.81 6.46 -0.52
N PHE A 224 21.77 6.17 -1.82
CA PHE A 224 21.80 4.81 -2.36
C PHE A 224 22.84 4.68 -3.46
N SER A 225 23.37 3.46 -3.63
CA SER A 225 24.37 3.20 -4.65
C SER A 225 23.80 3.40 -6.06
N PRO A 226 24.62 3.83 -7.04
CA PRO A 226 24.19 3.88 -8.43
C PRO A 226 23.64 2.55 -8.93
N GLU A 227 24.17 1.44 -8.44
CA GLU A 227 23.69 0.09 -8.76
C GLU A 227 22.25 -0.15 -8.34
N LEU A 228 21.89 0.18 -7.09
CA LEU A 228 20.51 0.05 -6.61
C LEU A 228 19.58 0.98 -7.41
N MET A 229 20.02 2.21 -7.65
CA MET A 229 19.23 3.23 -8.34
C MET A 229 18.94 2.90 -9.82
N ARG A 230 19.70 2.00 -10.46
CA ARG A 230 19.37 1.51 -11.82
C ARG A 230 18.01 0.83 -11.91
N HIS A 231 17.48 0.33 -10.79
CA HIS A 231 16.18 -0.34 -10.71
C HIS A 231 15.04 0.61 -10.31
N VAL A 232 15.33 1.87 -10.01
CA VAL A 232 14.33 2.87 -9.60
C VAL A 232 13.81 3.59 -10.83
N VAL A 233 12.50 3.48 -11.10
CA VAL A 233 11.87 4.09 -12.28
C VAL A 233 11.05 5.34 -12.00
N GLY A 234 10.83 5.68 -10.74
CA GLY A 234 10.07 6.85 -10.34
C GLY A 234 8.55 6.73 -10.54
N TYR A 235 7.92 7.89 -10.63
CA TYR A 235 6.47 8.09 -10.68
C TYR A 235 6.08 8.88 -11.94
N ASP A 236 4.84 8.74 -12.36
CA ASP A 236 4.33 9.40 -13.55
C ASP A 236 3.87 10.83 -13.23
N PRO A 237 4.52 11.88 -13.79
CA PRO A 237 4.14 13.26 -13.51
C PRO A 237 2.71 13.59 -13.99
N ASN A 238 2.17 12.83 -14.95
CA ASN A 238 0.88 13.09 -15.57
C ASN A 238 -0.25 12.21 -15.03
N SER A 239 0.04 11.26 -14.15
CA SER A 239 -0.95 10.35 -13.58
C SER A 239 -0.86 10.43 -12.06
N PHE A 240 -1.78 11.19 -11.48
CA PHE A 240 -1.85 11.41 -10.05
C PHE A 240 -3.29 11.63 -9.58
N VAL A 241 -3.50 11.43 -8.29
CA VAL A 241 -4.70 11.90 -7.59
C VAL A 241 -4.37 13.09 -6.70
N HIS A 242 -5.32 14.02 -6.59
CA HIS A 242 -5.25 15.13 -5.66
C HIS A 242 -5.84 14.75 -4.31
N MET A 243 -5.11 15.03 -3.24
CA MET A 243 -5.50 14.87 -1.84
C MET A 243 -5.75 16.26 -1.24
N GLY A 244 -6.79 16.40 -0.41
CA GLY A 244 -7.10 17.66 0.28
C GLY A 244 -6.16 17.99 1.45
N PHE A 245 -5.03 17.30 1.58
CA PHE A 245 -4.10 17.42 2.70
C PHE A 245 -2.64 17.19 2.26
N ALA A 246 -1.72 17.80 3.02
CA ALA A 246 -0.28 17.79 2.82
C ALA A 246 0.42 17.53 4.16
N ALA A 247 1.69 17.13 4.14
CA ALA A 247 2.50 17.02 5.35
C ALA A 247 2.96 18.43 5.81
N PRO A 248 3.08 18.70 7.13
CA PRO A 248 3.51 20.00 7.64
C PRO A 248 4.86 20.51 7.10
N GLU A 249 5.77 19.59 6.80
CA GLU A 249 7.11 19.85 6.26
C GLU A 249 7.13 20.18 4.76
N HIS A 250 6.02 19.96 4.04
CA HIS A 250 5.96 20.27 2.62
C HIS A 250 5.94 21.78 2.38
N SER A 251 6.76 22.23 1.41
CA SER A 251 6.77 23.64 0.99
C SER A 251 5.40 24.07 0.46
N GLN A 252 4.91 25.22 0.93
CA GLN A 252 3.69 25.85 0.43
C GLN A 252 3.79 26.31 -1.03
N HIS A 253 5.00 26.35 -1.59
CA HIS A 253 5.25 26.71 -2.98
C HIS A 253 5.33 25.48 -3.90
N ASP A 254 5.28 24.26 -3.35
CA ASP A 254 5.26 23.02 -4.13
C ASP A 254 3.85 22.46 -4.20
N GLU A 255 3.21 22.54 -5.37
CA GLU A 255 1.87 22.02 -5.59
C GLU A 255 1.80 20.48 -5.57
N ARG A 256 2.94 19.79 -5.69
CA ARG A 256 3.00 18.33 -5.56
C ARG A 256 2.65 17.86 -4.15
N ARG A 257 2.68 18.74 -3.15
CA ARG A 257 2.29 18.43 -1.77
C ARG A 257 0.89 17.82 -1.65
N TYR A 258 -0.01 18.16 -2.56
CA TYR A 258 -1.36 17.60 -2.62
C TYR A 258 -1.48 16.42 -3.58
N ARG A 259 -0.46 16.08 -4.36
CA ARG A 259 -0.55 15.06 -5.41
C ARG A 259 0.08 13.76 -4.95
N SER A 260 -0.56 12.65 -5.28
CA SER A 260 0.06 11.32 -5.23
C SER A 260 0.11 10.76 -6.63
N HIS A 261 1.33 10.70 -7.15
CA HIS A 261 1.66 10.19 -8.48
C HIS A 261 1.80 8.67 -8.43
N VAL A 262 1.21 7.99 -9.41
CA VAL A 262 1.33 6.54 -9.55
C VAL A 262 2.71 6.17 -10.10
N SER A 263 3.22 5.01 -9.71
CA SER A 263 4.47 4.43 -10.19
C SER A 263 4.50 4.30 -11.72
N VAL A 264 5.64 4.61 -12.34
CA VAL A 264 5.88 4.37 -13.78
C VAL A 264 5.72 2.88 -14.13
N ILE A 265 6.04 1.98 -13.20
CA ILE A 265 5.84 0.53 -13.37
C ILE A 265 4.37 0.27 -13.74
N VAL A 266 3.45 0.84 -12.97
CA VAL A 266 2.02 0.64 -13.11
C VAL A 266 1.45 1.43 -14.26
N SER A 267 1.81 2.71 -14.44
CA SER A 267 1.19 3.52 -15.49
C SER A 267 1.68 3.15 -16.89
N ARG A 268 2.96 2.82 -17.06
CA ARG A 268 3.60 2.71 -18.39
C ARG A 268 4.20 1.35 -18.71
N LEU A 269 4.70 0.59 -17.74
CA LEU A 269 5.47 -0.62 -18.03
C LEU A 269 4.64 -1.89 -18.09
N ILE A 270 3.61 -2.00 -17.24
CA ILE A 270 2.76 -3.20 -17.15
C ILE A 270 1.39 -2.96 -17.76
N ASN A 271 0.75 -4.03 -18.24
CA ASN A 271 -0.66 -4.04 -18.64
C ASN A 271 -1.54 -4.90 -17.70
N LYS A 272 -0.94 -5.76 -16.87
CA LYS A 272 -1.63 -6.51 -15.81
C LYS A 272 -0.88 -6.46 -14.49
N LEU A 273 -1.62 -6.42 -13.39
CA LEU A 273 -1.10 -6.36 -12.03
C LEU A 273 -1.65 -7.52 -11.19
N ILE A 274 -0.74 -8.32 -10.66
CA ILE A 274 -1.00 -9.27 -9.58
C ILE A 274 -0.47 -8.65 -8.29
N THR A 275 -1.22 -8.77 -7.19
CA THR A 275 -0.72 -8.34 -5.88
C THR A 275 -0.63 -9.52 -4.93
N ILE A 276 0.45 -9.60 -4.15
CA ILE A 276 0.63 -10.59 -3.08
C ILE A 276 0.66 -9.85 -1.73
N PRO A 277 -0.46 -9.30 -1.24
CA PRO A 277 -0.50 -8.64 0.06
C PRO A 277 -0.34 -9.65 1.20
N VAL A 278 -0.18 -9.16 2.44
CA VAL A 278 0.06 -10.00 3.61
C VAL A 278 -1.07 -9.84 4.62
N LEU A 279 -1.54 -10.93 5.24
CA LEU A 279 -2.55 -10.90 6.30
C LEU A 279 -2.01 -10.22 7.56
N LYS A 280 -2.27 -8.92 7.72
CA LYS A 280 -1.58 -8.11 8.74
C LYS A 280 -2.41 -6.94 9.22
N ASP A 281 -2.39 -6.70 10.53
CA ASP A 281 -2.92 -5.46 11.12
C ASP A 281 -2.01 -4.25 10.80
N HIS A 282 -2.42 -3.05 11.21
CA HIS A 282 -1.67 -1.82 11.00
C HIS A 282 -2.08 -0.76 12.03
N ARG A 283 -1.12 -0.18 12.75
CA ARG A 283 -1.39 0.87 13.75
C ARG A 283 -2.06 2.13 13.19
N SER A 284 -1.70 2.53 11.98
CA SER A 284 -2.39 3.63 11.29
C SER A 284 -3.70 3.19 10.61
N ALA A 285 -3.61 2.44 9.51
CA ALA A 285 -4.75 2.06 8.65
C ALA A 285 -5.63 0.91 9.18
N GLY A 286 -5.43 0.42 10.41
CA GLY A 286 -6.13 -0.78 10.88
C GLY A 286 -5.57 -2.08 10.29
N VAL A 287 -5.58 -2.24 8.97
CA VAL A 287 -5.11 -3.45 8.27
C VAL A 287 -4.22 -3.13 7.07
N THR A 288 -3.32 -4.05 6.70
CA THR A 288 -2.29 -3.91 5.64
C THR A 288 -2.47 -4.90 4.48
N LEU A 289 -3.71 -5.07 4.04
CA LEU A 289 -4.09 -6.09 3.08
C LEU A 289 -3.92 -5.59 1.62
N SER A 290 -4.80 -5.96 0.69
CA SER A 290 -4.68 -5.62 -0.72
C SER A 290 -4.79 -4.11 -1.00
N LEU A 291 -5.79 -3.42 -0.44
CA LEU A 291 -6.02 -2.00 -0.69
C LEU A 291 -4.86 -1.14 -0.18
N LYS A 292 -4.31 -1.45 1.01
CA LYS A 292 -3.13 -0.74 1.51
C LYS A 292 -1.88 -1.09 0.70
N ASN A 293 -1.68 -2.36 0.34
CA ASN A 293 -0.54 -2.79 -0.47
C ASN A 293 -0.51 -2.07 -1.84
N MET A 294 -1.67 -1.84 -2.45
CA MET A 294 -1.77 -1.07 -3.69
C MET A 294 -1.65 0.45 -3.47
N SER A 295 -2.47 1.03 -2.58
CA SER A 295 -2.47 2.49 -2.38
C SER A 295 -1.10 3.00 -1.97
N HIS A 296 -0.44 2.31 -1.03
CA HIS A 296 0.87 2.69 -0.54
C HIS A 296 1.98 2.15 -1.41
N GLY A 297 1.86 0.95 -1.97
CA GLY A 297 2.95 0.38 -2.74
C GLY A 297 3.09 0.91 -4.17
N LEU A 298 2.06 1.60 -4.69
CA LEU A 298 2.03 2.05 -6.09
C LEU A 298 2.05 3.58 -6.26
N ASN A 299 2.04 4.37 -5.19
CA ASN A 299 1.94 5.84 -5.25
C ASN A 299 3.03 6.53 -4.44
N ASN A 300 3.48 7.73 -4.83
CA ASN A 300 4.34 8.56 -3.96
C ASN A 300 3.53 9.39 -2.93
N ASN A 301 4.25 10.21 -2.15
CA ASN A 301 3.72 11.18 -1.19
C ASN A 301 2.90 10.57 -0.03
N VAL A 302 2.97 9.26 0.14
CA VAL A 302 2.18 8.46 1.08
C VAL A 302 2.44 8.73 2.56
N ALA A 303 3.62 9.21 2.92
CA ALA A 303 3.95 9.53 4.32
C ALA A 303 2.93 10.49 4.94
N ARG A 304 2.39 11.43 4.15
CA ARG A 304 1.34 12.37 4.59
C ARG A 304 0.03 11.72 5.05
N SER A 305 -0.17 10.41 4.79
CA SER A 305 -1.31 9.67 5.33
C SER A 305 -1.12 9.22 6.79
N HIS A 306 0.12 9.24 7.30
CA HIS A 306 0.53 8.76 8.62
C HIS A 306 0.83 9.90 9.60
N ILE A 307 0.21 11.06 9.41
CA ILE A 307 0.42 12.20 10.29
C ILE A 307 -0.06 11.84 11.71
N ALA A 308 0.86 11.96 12.66
CA ALA A 308 0.66 11.73 14.08
C ALA A 308 1.27 12.89 14.88
N ASN A 309 0.91 13.00 16.16
CA ASN A 309 1.55 13.89 17.12
C ASN A 309 1.55 15.39 16.75
N ILE A 310 0.50 15.91 16.12
CA ILE A 310 0.36 17.36 15.95
C ILE A 310 -0.24 17.96 17.22
N ALA A 311 0.37 19.02 17.75
CA ALA A 311 -0.19 19.75 18.88
C ALA A 311 -1.34 20.65 18.41
N HIS A 312 -2.53 20.49 19.00
CA HIS A 312 -3.69 21.35 18.77
C HIS A 312 -4.22 21.96 20.08
N GLY A 313 -4.83 23.14 19.99
CA GLY A 313 -5.26 23.94 21.15
C GLY A 313 -4.24 25.02 21.54
N TYR A 314 -4.69 26.06 22.27
CA TYR A 314 -3.78 27.10 22.77
C TYR A 314 -2.80 26.50 23.79
N PRO A 315 -1.57 27.04 23.90
CA PRO A 315 -0.70 26.76 25.04
C PRO A 315 -1.50 26.84 26.34
N ASP A 316 -1.35 25.83 27.20
CA ASP A 316 -1.98 25.75 28.54
C ASP A 316 -3.51 25.58 28.59
N SER A 317 -4.17 25.26 27.46
CA SER A 317 -5.60 24.93 27.44
C SER A 317 -5.87 23.57 28.10
N PRO A 318 -6.89 23.45 28.99
CA PRO A 318 -7.43 22.15 29.38
C PRO A 318 -7.89 21.39 28.13
N GLY A 319 -7.37 20.17 27.91
CA GLY A 319 -7.66 19.38 26.71
C GLY A 319 -6.72 19.62 25.52
N ARG A 320 -5.63 20.39 25.68
CA ARG A 320 -4.53 20.42 24.70
C ARG A 320 -4.06 18.99 24.44
N ALA A 321 -4.15 18.56 23.19
CA ALA A 321 -3.84 17.20 22.81
C ALA A 321 -2.79 17.18 21.68
N VAL A 322 -1.90 16.20 21.76
CA VAL A 322 -0.91 15.90 20.72
C VAL A 322 -1.45 14.71 19.94
N GLN A 323 -2.15 15.01 18.84
CA GLN A 323 -2.95 14.09 18.05
C GLN A 323 -2.70 14.35 16.58
N GLY A 324 -2.74 13.33 15.73
CA GLY A 324 -2.61 13.55 14.29
C GLY A 324 -3.96 13.45 13.62
N PRO A 325 -4.26 14.20 12.56
CA PRO A 325 -5.21 13.66 11.62
C PRO A 325 -4.51 12.48 10.91
N ASN A 326 -4.65 11.26 11.45
CA ASN A 326 -4.38 10.05 10.69
C ASN A 326 -5.30 10.06 9.46
N GLN A 327 -4.73 9.99 8.26
CA GLN A 327 -5.44 10.14 6.99
C GLN A 327 -5.45 8.85 6.15
N CYS A 328 -5.10 7.69 6.71
CA CYS A 328 -5.12 6.43 5.96
C CYS A 328 -6.51 6.10 5.40
N ASN A 329 -7.58 6.37 6.16
CA ASN A 329 -8.97 6.17 5.71
C ASN A 329 -9.35 6.99 4.47
N THR A 330 -8.77 8.17 4.33
CA THR A 330 -9.00 9.04 3.17
C THR A 330 -8.06 8.65 2.04
N PHE A 331 -6.78 8.46 2.36
CA PHE A 331 -5.72 8.23 1.37
C PHE A 331 -5.95 6.94 0.57
N ILE A 332 -6.21 5.83 1.25
CA ILE A 332 -6.26 4.50 0.63
C ILE A 332 -7.33 4.43 -0.49
N PRO A 333 -8.62 4.73 -0.22
CA PRO A 333 -9.64 4.67 -1.27
C PRO A 333 -9.37 5.68 -2.38
N MET A 334 -8.94 6.91 -2.06
CA MET A 334 -8.66 7.94 -3.06
C MET A 334 -7.47 7.59 -3.96
N ALA A 335 -6.40 7.02 -3.43
CA ALA A 335 -5.26 6.57 -4.22
C ALA A 335 -5.67 5.51 -5.26
N LEU A 336 -6.64 4.67 -4.91
CA LEU A 336 -7.12 3.58 -5.76
C LEU A 336 -8.19 4.01 -6.77
N THR A 337 -8.63 5.27 -6.77
CA THR A 337 -9.53 5.75 -7.84
C THR A 337 -8.82 5.96 -9.17
N GLN A 338 -7.49 5.98 -9.18
CA GLN A 338 -6.68 6.24 -10.37
C GLN A 338 -6.86 5.15 -11.44
N PRO A 339 -7.23 5.49 -12.69
CA PRO A 339 -7.48 4.52 -13.76
C PRO A 339 -6.32 3.56 -14.00
N ALA A 340 -5.08 4.07 -13.96
CA ALA A 340 -3.87 3.26 -14.16
C ALA A 340 -3.74 2.08 -13.19
N ILE A 341 -4.30 2.19 -11.98
CA ILE A 341 -4.36 1.09 -11.00
C ILE A 341 -5.60 0.26 -11.27
N ARG A 342 -6.77 0.90 -11.33
CA ARG A 342 -8.07 0.23 -11.43
C ARG A 342 -8.16 -0.68 -12.63
N GLU A 343 -7.69 -0.27 -13.79
CA GLU A 343 -7.85 -1.02 -15.04
C GLU A 343 -6.94 -2.26 -15.11
N LYS A 344 -5.86 -2.29 -14.33
CA LYS A 344 -4.79 -3.29 -14.44
C LYS A 344 -4.76 -4.30 -13.30
N ALA A 345 -5.33 -3.97 -12.12
CA ALA A 345 -5.43 -4.88 -10.97
C ALA A 345 -6.31 -6.09 -11.33
N ALA A 346 -5.66 -7.23 -11.58
CA ALA A 346 -6.29 -8.41 -12.18
C ALA A 346 -6.53 -9.54 -11.17
N LEU A 347 -5.58 -9.75 -10.26
CA LEU A 347 -5.62 -10.86 -9.30
C LEU A 347 -4.92 -10.47 -7.99
N HIS A 348 -5.58 -10.76 -6.87
CA HIS A 348 -5.07 -10.55 -5.53
C HIS A 348 -4.92 -11.90 -4.82
N ILE A 349 -3.70 -12.23 -4.41
CA ILE A 349 -3.35 -13.45 -3.68
C ILE A 349 -2.85 -13.03 -2.31
N LEU A 350 -3.76 -12.90 -1.35
CA LEU A 350 -3.39 -12.50 0.00
C LEU A 350 -2.70 -13.66 0.71
N ASP A 351 -1.43 -13.44 1.00
CA ASP A 351 -0.55 -14.34 1.72
C ASP A 351 -0.84 -14.28 3.21
N GLY A 352 -1.49 -15.33 3.71
CA GLY A 352 -1.75 -15.56 5.12
C GLY A 352 -1.06 -16.84 5.60
N LEU A 353 0.12 -17.19 5.08
CA LEU A 353 0.87 -18.32 5.63
C LEU A 353 1.33 -17.98 7.04
N ILE A 354 1.93 -16.80 7.20
CA ILE A 354 2.23 -16.16 8.49
C ILE A 354 1.46 -14.85 8.57
N GLY A 355 0.48 -14.78 9.48
CA GLY A 355 -0.29 -13.57 9.72
C GLY A 355 0.30 -12.74 10.87
N VAL A 356 0.04 -11.43 10.87
CA VAL A 356 0.36 -10.51 11.98
C VAL A 356 -0.93 -10.00 12.60
N TYR A 357 -1.26 -10.47 13.79
CA TYR A 357 -2.53 -10.10 14.44
C TYR A 357 -2.40 -8.81 15.25
N GLU A 358 -1.17 -8.42 15.63
CA GLU A 358 -0.88 -7.22 16.41
C GLU A 358 0.52 -6.69 16.08
N GLY A 359 0.66 -5.37 16.08
CA GLY A 359 1.96 -4.71 16.00
C GLY A 359 2.41 -4.41 14.56
N GLY A 360 1.55 -4.56 13.56
CA GLY A 360 1.81 -4.08 12.21
C GLY A 360 2.10 -2.57 12.14
N PRO A 361 2.90 -2.11 11.17
CA PRO A 361 3.33 -2.85 9.98
C PRO A 361 4.64 -3.62 10.09
N GLY A 362 5.46 -3.38 11.12
CA GLY A 362 6.75 -4.06 11.27
C GLY A 362 7.16 -4.33 12.71
N ASP A 363 8.19 -5.15 12.85
CA ASP A 363 8.58 -5.81 14.10
C ASP A 363 9.31 -4.91 15.11
N TRP A 364 9.52 -3.64 14.76
CA TRP A 364 9.93 -2.58 15.68
C TRP A 364 8.87 -2.26 16.72
N ASN A 365 7.60 -2.62 16.47
CA ASN A 365 6.55 -2.53 17.45
C ASN A 365 6.68 -3.65 18.49
N GLN A 366 6.71 -3.28 19.77
CA GLN A 366 7.00 -4.24 20.84
C GLN A 366 5.98 -5.39 20.89
N SER A 367 4.71 -5.12 20.58
CA SER A 367 3.61 -6.07 20.57
C SER A 367 3.58 -7.03 19.37
N TRP A 368 4.55 -6.96 18.44
CA TRP A 368 4.61 -7.76 17.21
C TRP A 368 4.23 -9.23 17.44
N GLY A 369 3.01 -9.56 17.04
CA GLY A 369 2.37 -10.84 17.29
C GLY A 369 2.02 -11.52 15.97
N THR A 370 2.67 -12.65 15.70
CA THR A 370 2.42 -13.46 14.52
C THR A 370 1.76 -14.79 14.84
N TRP A 371 1.16 -15.41 13.82
CA TRP A 371 0.73 -16.79 13.90
C TRP A 371 0.84 -17.48 12.55
N ARG A 372 1.00 -18.81 12.58
CA ARG A 372 0.87 -19.68 11.41
C ARG A 372 -0.60 -19.75 11.04
N ALA A 373 -0.99 -18.93 10.08
CA ALA A 373 -2.35 -18.81 9.62
C ALA A 373 -2.68 -19.83 8.52
N ASP A 374 -1.63 -20.44 7.93
CA ASP A 374 -1.69 -21.62 7.06
C ASP A 374 -2.67 -21.47 5.89
N ARG A 375 -2.85 -20.23 5.38
CA ARG A 375 -3.88 -19.92 4.39
C ARG A 375 -3.41 -19.00 3.27
N LEU A 376 -4.02 -19.16 2.10
CA LEU A 376 -3.97 -18.20 1.00
C LEU A 376 -5.39 -17.79 0.65
N LEU A 377 -5.61 -16.50 0.38
CA LEU A 377 -6.91 -16.00 -0.07
C LEU A 377 -6.79 -15.42 -1.48
N PHE A 378 -7.79 -15.70 -2.33
CA PHE A 378 -7.80 -15.35 -3.75
C PHE A 378 -9.05 -14.55 -4.08
N ALA A 379 -8.87 -13.42 -4.77
CA ALA A 379 -9.98 -12.63 -5.29
C ALA A 379 -9.53 -11.79 -6.50
N THR A 380 -10.49 -11.40 -7.33
CA THR A 380 -10.31 -10.25 -8.24
C THR A 380 -10.80 -8.95 -7.60
N ASP A 381 -11.66 -9.06 -6.59
CA ASP A 381 -12.21 -7.93 -5.82
C ASP A 381 -11.35 -7.69 -4.56
N PRO A 382 -10.51 -6.64 -4.53
CA PRO A 382 -9.65 -6.36 -3.39
C PRO A 382 -10.43 -5.83 -2.17
N VAL A 383 -11.62 -5.26 -2.35
CA VAL A 383 -12.44 -4.76 -1.23
C VAL A 383 -13.04 -5.94 -0.48
N ALA A 384 -13.59 -6.91 -1.21
CA ALA A 384 -14.13 -8.13 -0.61
C ALA A 384 -13.02 -8.94 0.08
N LEU A 385 -11.85 -9.03 -0.56
CA LEU A 385 -10.67 -9.70 0.02
C LEU A 385 -10.22 -9.04 1.33
N ASP A 386 -10.15 -7.71 1.35
CA ASP A 386 -9.72 -6.96 2.54
C ASP A 386 -10.75 -7.03 3.66
N HIS A 387 -12.05 -7.06 3.34
CA HIS A 387 -13.07 -7.31 4.34
C HIS A 387 -12.86 -8.67 5.00
N VAL A 388 -12.77 -9.74 4.20
CA VAL A 388 -12.57 -11.10 4.73
C VAL A 388 -11.26 -11.20 5.53
N GLY A 389 -10.18 -10.59 5.05
CA GLY A 389 -8.89 -10.58 5.76
C GLY A 389 -8.93 -9.78 7.07
N TRP A 390 -9.64 -8.65 7.12
CA TRP A 390 -9.87 -7.90 8.35
C TRP A 390 -10.64 -8.76 9.36
N ASP A 391 -11.71 -9.41 8.91
CA ASP A 391 -12.51 -10.33 9.72
C ASP A 391 -11.67 -11.46 10.35
N LEU A 392 -10.72 -12.02 9.59
CA LEU A 392 -9.79 -13.04 10.07
C LEU A 392 -8.85 -12.50 11.16
N LEU A 393 -8.34 -11.29 11.00
CA LEU A 393 -7.50 -10.63 11.99
C LEU A 393 -8.28 -10.38 13.28
N ASP A 394 -9.50 -9.85 13.19
CA ASP A 394 -10.33 -9.58 14.36
C ASP A 394 -10.69 -10.87 15.11
N ARG A 395 -11.04 -11.94 14.40
CA ARG A 395 -11.26 -13.26 15.03
C ARG A 395 -10.01 -13.76 15.75
N LYS A 396 -8.83 -13.60 15.15
CA LYS A 396 -7.57 -14.01 15.78
C LYS A 396 -7.30 -13.18 17.04
N ARG A 397 -7.49 -11.86 16.99
CA ARG A 397 -7.31 -10.96 18.14
C ARG A 397 -8.27 -11.31 19.28
N VAL A 398 -9.56 -11.46 18.97
CA VAL A 398 -10.58 -11.82 19.96
C VAL A 398 -10.29 -13.19 20.60
N SER A 399 -9.80 -14.17 19.82
CA SER A 399 -9.40 -15.48 20.37
C SER A 399 -8.27 -15.41 21.40
N LEU A 400 -7.50 -14.31 21.39
CA LEU A 400 -6.43 -14.02 22.32
C LEU A 400 -6.84 -13.02 23.40
N GLY A 401 -8.13 -12.67 23.53
CA GLY A 401 -8.60 -11.67 24.49
C GLY A 401 -8.24 -10.22 24.14
N LEU A 402 -7.79 -9.94 22.91
CA LEU A 402 -7.47 -8.59 22.45
C LEU A 402 -8.69 -7.89 21.83
N PRO A 403 -8.82 -6.57 21.96
CA PRO A 403 -9.82 -5.78 21.21
C PRO A 403 -9.63 -5.94 19.70
N ARG A 404 -10.69 -5.73 18.94
CA ARG A 404 -10.63 -5.69 17.47
C ARG A 404 -9.71 -4.57 16.99
N VAL A 405 -9.24 -4.66 15.76
CA VAL A 405 -8.33 -3.69 15.14
C VAL A 405 -8.86 -2.26 15.25
N GLY A 406 -10.12 -2.03 14.84
CA GLY A 406 -10.75 -0.71 14.89
C GLY A 406 -11.07 -0.21 16.31
N GLU A 407 -10.95 -1.09 17.31
CA GLU A 407 -11.14 -0.77 18.72
C GLU A 407 -9.80 -0.44 19.42
N MET A 408 -8.70 -0.30 18.67
CA MET A 408 -7.37 0.05 19.18
C MET A 408 -6.97 1.50 18.84
N GLY A 409 -5.98 2.03 19.57
CA GLY A 409 -5.41 3.37 19.41
C GLY A 409 -5.19 4.06 20.75
N LYS A 410 -4.54 5.23 20.77
CA LYS A 410 -4.27 5.98 22.01
C LYS A 410 -5.52 6.28 22.83
N TYR A 411 -6.68 6.49 22.19
CA TYR A 411 -7.95 6.72 22.90
C TYR A 411 -8.44 5.54 23.74
N ARG A 412 -7.85 4.36 23.54
CA ARG A 412 -8.17 3.15 24.28
C ARG A 412 -7.17 2.86 25.40
N PHE A 413 -6.19 3.74 25.59
CA PHE A 413 -5.19 3.66 26.66
C PHE A 413 -5.22 4.85 27.65
N PRO A 414 -6.36 5.37 28.14
CA PRO A 414 -6.31 6.27 29.28
C PRO A 414 -5.76 5.50 30.51
N PRO A 415 -5.03 6.16 31.43
CA PRO A 415 -4.43 5.50 32.61
C PRO A 415 -5.42 4.64 33.41
N GLN A 416 -6.70 5.03 33.42
CA GLN A 416 -7.79 4.31 34.09
C GLN A 416 -8.16 3.01 33.40
N VAL A 417 -8.12 2.93 32.06
CA VAL A 417 -8.39 1.70 31.30
C VAL A 417 -7.20 0.74 31.41
N LEU A 418 -5.97 1.25 31.43
CA LEU A 418 -4.78 0.45 31.72
C LEU A 418 -4.79 -0.09 33.17
N ALA A 419 -5.29 0.68 34.13
CA ALA A 419 -5.48 0.20 35.50
C ALA A 419 -6.65 -0.79 35.62
N GLN A 420 -7.75 -0.56 34.86
CA GLN A 420 -8.89 -1.48 34.81
C GLN A 420 -8.56 -2.79 34.10
N SER A 421 -7.78 -2.81 33.01
CA SER A 421 -7.41 -4.08 32.33
C SER A 421 -6.71 -5.05 33.29
N VAL A 422 -5.89 -4.51 34.19
CA VAL A 422 -5.27 -5.25 35.29
C VAL A 422 -6.33 -5.79 36.24
N LEU A 423 -7.25 -4.95 36.73
CA LEU A 423 -8.31 -5.34 37.65
C LEU A 423 -9.30 -6.34 37.04
N THR A 424 -9.68 -6.20 35.78
CA THR A 424 -10.63 -7.09 35.07
C THR A 424 -10.03 -8.48 34.83
N GLY A 425 -8.72 -8.59 34.61
CA GLY A 425 -8.02 -9.87 34.60
C GLY A 425 -8.13 -10.63 35.94
N TYR A 426 -8.20 -9.91 37.07
CA TYR A 426 -8.43 -10.48 38.40
C TYR A 426 -9.92 -10.62 38.77
N ALA A 427 -10.82 -9.87 38.12
CA ALA A 427 -12.25 -9.83 38.43
C ALA A 427 -13.14 -10.69 37.50
N GLY A 428 -12.54 -11.42 36.54
CA GLY A 428 -13.28 -12.34 35.67
C GLY A 428 -14.04 -13.39 36.49
N THR A 429 -15.37 -13.37 36.42
CA THR A 429 -16.28 -14.15 37.28
C THR A 429 -16.27 -15.66 37.02
N ASN A 430 -15.42 -16.14 36.11
CA ASN A 430 -15.06 -17.55 35.95
C ASN A 430 -13.63 -17.70 35.35
N ALA A 431 -12.99 -18.83 35.65
CA ALA A 431 -11.60 -19.09 35.24
C ALA A 431 -11.39 -19.10 33.71
N LEU A 432 -12.41 -19.48 32.93
CA LEU A 432 -12.32 -19.57 31.46
C LEU A 432 -12.30 -18.19 30.77
N GLY A 433 -12.96 -17.18 31.34
CA GLY A 433 -12.92 -15.80 30.81
C GLY A 433 -11.72 -14.99 31.27
N ALA A 434 -11.19 -15.27 32.47
CA ALA A 434 -10.05 -14.55 33.05
C ALA A 434 -8.71 -14.91 32.40
N ILE A 435 -8.50 -16.19 32.03
CA ILE A 435 -7.22 -16.69 31.50
C ILE A 435 -6.79 -16.00 30.20
N PRO A 436 -7.64 -15.85 29.16
CA PRO A 436 -7.26 -15.15 27.93
C PRO A 436 -6.94 -13.67 28.18
N LEU A 437 -7.68 -13.00 29.07
CA LEU A 437 -7.47 -11.58 29.39
C LEU A 437 -6.14 -11.35 30.13
N LEU A 438 -5.81 -12.24 31.08
CA LEU A 438 -4.51 -12.22 31.77
C LEU A 438 -3.34 -12.51 30.80
N ALA A 439 -3.52 -13.45 29.88
CA ALA A 439 -2.54 -13.74 28.84
C ALA A 439 -2.36 -12.59 27.83
N ALA A 440 -3.41 -11.79 27.61
CA ALA A 440 -3.38 -10.63 26.72
C ALA A 440 -2.70 -9.39 27.33
N ASP A 441 -2.67 -9.24 28.67
CA ASP A 441 -2.17 -8.03 29.34
C ASP A 441 -0.75 -7.62 28.91
N PRO A 442 0.25 -8.53 28.82
CA PRO A 442 1.59 -8.15 28.37
C PRO A 442 1.60 -7.63 26.93
N VAL A 443 0.83 -8.25 26.03
CA VAL A 443 0.69 -7.83 24.63
C VAL A 443 0.00 -6.48 24.54
N PHE A 444 -1.05 -6.28 25.35
CA PHE A 444 -1.81 -5.03 25.40
C PHE A 444 -0.95 -3.86 25.92
N ARG A 445 -0.14 -4.08 26.96
CA ARG A 445 0.82 -3.08 27.47
C ARG A 445 1.92 -2.76 26.46
N ALA A 446 2.47 -3.78 25.82
CA ALA A 446 3.47 -3.58 24.75
C ALA A 446 2.86 -2.81 23.56
N ALA A 447 1.58 -3.03 23.26
CA ALA A 447 0.86 -2.29 22.23
C ALA A 447 0.73 -0.82 22.62
N ALA A 448 0.31 -0.54 23.86
CA ALA A 448 0.18 0.81 24.41
C ALA A 448 1.50 1.60 24.35
N ALA A 449 2.62 0.96 24.70
CA ALA A 449 3.94 1.59 24.76
C ALA A 449 4.44 2.13 23.41
N THR A 450 3.92 1.60 22.30
CA THR A 450 4.37 1.93 20.94
C THR A 450 3.24 2.50 20.08
N GLU A 451 2.05 2.75 20.64
CA GLU A 451 0.89 3.21 19.86
C GLU A 451 1.03 4.69 19.50
N ALA A 452 1.09 4.96 18.20
CA ALA A 452 1.38 6.29 17.68
C ALA A 452 0.09 7.05 17.31
N PHE A 453 -0.98 6.32 16.98
CA PHE A 453 -2.20 6.88 16.41
C PHE A 453 -3.37 6.84 17.39
N ASP A 454 -4.23 7.86 17.31
CA ASP A 454 -5.36 8.01 18.22
C ASP A 454 -6.39 6.88 18.06
N ARG A 455 -6.57 6.44 16.82
CA ARG A 455 -7.33 5.26 16.42
C ARG A 455 -6.66 4.58 15.23
N ARG A 456 -6.75 3.24 15.20
CA ARG A 456 -6.50 2.49 13.96
C ARG A 456 -7.71 2.61 13.03
N GLN A 457 -7.47 2.62 11.73
CA GLN A 457 -8.44 3.08 10.73
C GLN A 457 -8.80 2.02 9.66
N PRO A 458 -9.46 0.90 10.03
CA PRO A 458 -9.85 -0.12 9.05
C PRO A 458 -11.03 0.30 8.15
N GLU A 459 -11.69 1.42 8.43
CA GLU A 459 -12.88 1.89 7.70
C GLU A 459 -12.59 2.21 6.22
N HIS A 460 -11.33 2.30 5.81
CA HIS A 460 -10.93 2.43 4.41
C HIS A 460 -11.48 1.31 3.53
N VAL A 461 -11.73 0.11 4.07
CA VAL A 461 -12.36 -1.00 3.34
C VAL A 461 -13.81 -0.66 2.99
N TYR A 462 -14.59 -0.19 3.97
CA TYR A 462 -15.96 0.28 3.76
C TYR A 462 -16.00 1.49 2.80
N LEU A 463 -15.10 2.46 2.99
CA LEU A 463 -15.04 3.66 2.16
C LEU A 463 -14.68 3.32 0.70
N ALA A 464 -13.76 2.37 0.49
CA ALA A 464 -13.41 1.89 -0.84
C ALA A 464 -14.61 1.25 -1.55
N GLY A 465 -15.36 0.40 -0.84
CA GLY A 465 -16.59 -0.19 -1.39
C GLY A 465 -17.67 0.85 -1.68
N SER A 466 -17.82 1.84 -0.80
CA SER A 466 -18.80 2.94 -0.96
C SER A 466 -18.55 3.82 -2.19
N ILE A 467 -17.31 3.91 -2.66
CA ILE A 467 -16.96 4.64 -3.90
C ILE A 467 -16.85 3.72 -5.14
N GLY A 468 -17.32 2.48 -5.03
CA GLY A 468 -17.42 1.54 -6.16
C GLY A 468 -16.10 0.86 -6.54
N LEU A 469 -15.15 0.72 -5.62
CA LEU A 469 -13.93 -0.06 -5.85
C LEU A 469 -14.11 -1.57 -5.67
N GLY A 470 -15.22 -2.00 -5.06
CA GLY A 470 -15.60 -3.40 -4.89
C GLY A 470 -16.68 -3.61 -3.84
N GLU A 471 -16.96 -4.87 -3.54
CA GLU A 471 -18.01 -5.25 -2.60
C GLU A 471 -17.49 -5.27 -1.16
N TYR A 472 -18.13 -4.52 -0.27
CA TYR A 472 -17.79 -4.53 1.16
C TYR A 472 -18.90 -5.16 2.01
N ASP A 473 -20.11 -5.33 1.51
CA ASP A 473 -21.21 -5.87 2.31
C ASP A 473 -21.03 -7.38 2.48
N LEU A 474 -20.83 -7.85 3.73
CA LEU A 474 -20.68 -9.27 4.05
C LEU A 474 -21.85 -10.12 3.55
N ALA A 475 -23.07 -9.57 3.50
CA ALA A 475 -24.22 -10.31 2.99
C ALA A 475 -24.12 -10.60 1.47
N ARG A 476 -23.30 -9.83 0.76
CA ARG A 476 -23.08 -9.93 -0.69
C ARG A 476 -21.75 -10.60 -1.04
N ILE A 477 -20.83 -10.71 -0.08
CA ILE A 477 -19.55 -11.40 -0.26
C ILE A 477 -19.74 -12.91 -0.22
N GLN A 478 -19.37 -13.57 -1.32
CA GLN A 478 -19.32 -15.03 -1.43
C GLN A 478 -17.94 -15.53 -0.95
N HIS A 479 -17.86 -15.86 0.33
CA HIS A 479 -16.66 -16.42 0.93
C HIS A 479 -16.67 -17.96 0.85
N HIS A 480 -15.92 -18.52 -0.09
CA HIS A 480 -15.73 -19.96 -0.24
C HIS A 480 -14.48 -20.43 0.50
N ARG A 481 -14.63 -21.33 1.47
CA ARG A 481 -13.50 -21.93 2.20
C ARG A 481 -13.20 -23.32 1.67
N ILE A 482 -11.92 -23.60 1.42
CA ILE A 482 -11.42 -24.89 0.98
C ILE A 482 -10.38 -25.37 1.97
N GLN A 483 -10.61 -26.56 2.53
CA GLN A 483 -9.67 -27.25 3.40
C GLN A 483 -8.84 -28.22 2.56
N LEU A 484 -7.52 -28.02 2.52
CA LEU A 484 -6.57 -28.95 1.93
C LEU A 484 -5.86 -29.73 3.05
N GLY A 485 -5.79 -31.05 2.89
CA GLY A 485 -5.14 -31.99 3.80
C GLY A 485 -3.94 -32.62 3.12
#